data_AF-A0A3N5TJD9-F1
#
_entry.id   AF-A0A3N5TJD9-F1
#
_cell.length_a   1.000
_cell.length_b   1.000
_cell.length_c   1.000
_cell.angle_alpha   90.00
_cell.angle_beta   90.00
_cell.angle_gamma   90.00
#
_symmetry.space_group_name_H-M   'P 1'
#
loop_
_entity.id
_entity.type
_entity.pdbx_description
1 polymer ?
#
loop_
_entity_poly.entity_id
_entity_poly.type
_entity_poly.pdbx_seq_one_letter_code
_entity_poly.pdbx_strand_id
1 'polypeptide(L)'
;MNTKTVVCPSVRNRFWLIIAALGLLLQGCVHAPTSESKVSRITKEKMMPMLGSPEVIILDVRSAQDWKNAEWKIKGAIREDRDEKNGAWMEKYPKDKTLILYCA
;
A
#
# COMPACT_ATOMS: atom_id res chain seq x y z
N MET A 1 -49.52 5.22 -49.36
CA MET A 1 -48.60 4.30 -50.07
C MET A 1 -47.50 3.91 -49.10
N ASN A 2 -47.37 2.60 -48.85
CA ASN A 2 -46.56 2.00 -47.80
C ASN A 2 -45.17 1.64 -48.35
N THR A 3 -44.14 2.41 -48.01
CA THR A 3 -42.75 2.16 -48.45
C THR A 3 -42.10 1.14 -47.54
N LYS A 4 -42.20 -0.14 -47.93
CA LYS A 4 -41.39 -1.21 -47.35
C LYS A 4 -39.91 -0.94 -47.68
N THR A 5 -39.13 -0.54 -46.68
CA THR A 5 -37.67 -0.55 -46.76
C THR A 5 -37.19 -2.00 -46.85
N VAL A 6 -36.74 -2.40 -48.04
CA VAL A 6 -36.09 -3.69 -48.28
C VAL A 6 -34.71 -3.65 -47.64
N VAL A 7 -34.61 -4.14 -46.41
CA VAL A 7 -33.31 -4.36 -45.77
C VAL A 7 -32.74 -5.69 -46.26
N CYS A 8 -31.68 -5.62 -47.06
CA CYS A 8 -30.92 -6.78 -47.53
C CYS A 8 -30.48 -7.67 -46.34
N PRO A 9 -30.71 -9.00 -46.38
CA PRO A 9 -30.49 -9.90 -45.24
C PRO A 9 -29.01 -10.08 -44.86
N SER A 10 -28.05 -9.74 -45.74
CA SER A 10 -26.62 -9.92 -45.47
C SER A 10 -26.00 -8.84 -44.56
N VAL A 11 -26.61 -7.65 -44.49
CA VAL A 11 -26.10 -6.51 -43.67
C VAL A 11 -26.50 -6.68 -42.21
N ARG A 12 -27.68 -7.24 -41.93
CA ARG A 12 -28.21 -7.46 -40.57
C ARG A 12 -27.35 -8.44 -39.77
N ASN A 13 -26.80 -9.48 -40.41
CA ASN A 13 -25.96 -10.49 -39.76
C ASN A 13 -24.54 -9.96 -39.45
N ARG A 14 -23.98 -9.12 -40.33
CA ARG A 14 -22.69 -8.47 -40.09
C ARG A 14 -22.78 -7.40 -39.00
N PHE A 15 -23.91 -6.68 -38.93
CA PHE A 15 -24.15 -5.70 -37.87
C PHE A 15 -24.25 -6.33 -36.47
N TRP A 16 -24.95 -7.47 -36.35
CA TRP A 16 -25.02 -8.24 -35.11
C TRP A 16 -23.67 -8.83 -34.68
N LEU A 17 -22.85 -9.28 -35.64
CA LEU A 17 -21.48 -9.74 -35.36
C LEU A 17 -20.55 -8.61 -34.91
N ILE A 18 -20.71 -7.39 -35.44
CA ILE A 18 -19.94 -6.22 -35.02
C ILE A 18 -20.37 -5.74 -33.63
N ILE A 19 -21.66 -5.74 -33.31
CA ILE A 19 -22.17 -5.39 -31.97
C ILE A 19 -21.73 -6.43 -30.92
N ALA A 20 -21.76 -7.73 -31.26
CA ALA A 20 -21.26 -8.80 -30.39
C ALA A 20 -19.74 -8.71 -30.18
N ALA A 21 -18.96 -8.39 -31.22
CA ALA A 21 -17.52 -8.18 -31.11
C ALA A 21 -17.17 -6.94 -30.26
N LEU A 22 -17.97 -5.86 -30.35
CA LEU A 22 -17.77 -4.64 -29.56
C LEU A 22 -18.19 -4.81 -28.09
N GLY A 23 -19.21 -5.63 -27.81
CA GLY A 23 -19.62 -5.99 -26.45
C GLY A 23 -18.63 -6.90 -25.71
N LEU A 24 -17.81 -7.66 -26.44
CA LEU A 24 -16.74 -8.50 -25.87
C LEU A 24 -15.49 -7.68 -25.50
N LEU A 25 -15.26 -6.55 -26.16
CA LEU A 25 -14.12 -5.65 -25.93
C LEU A 25 -14.24 -4.79 -24.65
N LEU A 26 -15.44 -4.69 -24.05
CA LEU A 26 -15.71 -3.83 -22.88
C LEU A 26 -15.65 -4.57 -21.52
N GLN A 27 -15.32 -5.86 -21.49
CA GLN A 27 -15.25 -6.66 -20.25
C GLN A 27 -13.88 -6.59 -19.55
N GLY A 28 -12.97 -5.73 -20.02
CA GLY A 28 -11.57 -5.68 -19.59
C GLY A 28 -11.23 -4.74 -18.43
N CYS A 29 -12.21 -4.25 -17.65
CA CYS A 29 -11.91 -3.54 -16.41
C CYS A 29 -11.61 -4.56 -15.30
N VAL A 30 -10.44 -5.16 -15.39
CA VAL A 30 -9.84 -6.01 -14.36
C VAL A 30 -9.71 -5.16 -13.10
N HIS A 31 -10.46 -5.51 -12.07
CA HIS A 31 -10.30 -4.93 -10.74
C HIS A 31 -8.89 -5.26 -10.29
N ALA A 32 -8.02 -4.25 -10.22
CA ALA A 32 -6.73 -4.42 -9.58
C ALA A 32 -7.00 -4.75 -8.11
N PRO A 33 -6.53 -5.91 -7.59
CA PRO A 33 -6.59 -6.15 -6.17
C PRO A 33 -5.70 -5.10 -5.49
N THR A 34 -6.32 -4.15 -4.79
CA THR A 34 -5.60 -3.29 -3.85
C THR A 34 -5.13 -4.19 -2.71
N SER A 35 -3.90 -4.68 -2.78
CA SER A 35 -3.30 -5.38 -1.66
C SER A 35 -3.11 -4.35 -0.54
N GLU A 36 -3.96 -4.38 0.48
CA GLU A 36 -3.65 -3.75 1.75
C GLU A 36 -2.35 -4.39 2.26
N SER A 37 -1.25 -3.62 2.22
CA SER A 37 -0.01 -4.03 2.85
C SER A 37 -0.26 -4.08 4.35
N LYS A 38 -0.59 -5.27 4.87
CA LYS A 38 -0.75 -5.48 6.32
C LYS A 38 0.61 -5.31 6.99
N VAL A 39 0.90 -4.10 7.45
CA VAL A 39 2.11 -3.79 8.20
C VAL A 39 2.11 -4.61 9.50
N SER A 40 3.19 -5.35 9.74
CA SER A 40 3.34 -6.14 10.96
C SER A 40 3.36 -5.23 12.19
N ARG A 41 2.50 -5.52 13.18
CA ARG A 41 2.44 -4.78 14.45
C ARG A 41 2.82 -5.71 15.60
N ILE A 42 3.43 -5.13 16.63
CA ILE A 42 3.82 -5.81 17.87
C ILE A 42 3.18 -5.11 19.06
N THR A 43 2.73 -5.86 20.06
CA THR A 43 2.18 -5.29 21.30
C THR A 43 3.30 -4.90 22.26
N LYS A 44 3.01 -4.01 23.21
CA LYS A 44 3.97 -3.57 24.22
C LYS A 44 4.49 -4.74 25.07
N GLU A 45 3.63 -5.69 25.40
CA GLU A 45 3.96 -6.88 26.21
C GLU A 45 4.97 -7.77 25.49
N LYS A 46 4.87 -7.87 24.16
CA LYS A 46 5.79 -8.65 23.34
C LYS A 46 7.10 -7.91 23.06
N MET A 47 7.07 -6.57 23.02
CA MET A 47 8.25 -5.73 22.80
C MET A 47 9.12 -5.60 24.06
N MET A 48 8.52 -5.51 25.26
CA MET A 48 9.24 -5.38 26.53
C MET A 48 10.38 -6.40 26.76
N PRO A 49 10.20 -7.71 26.55
CA PRO A 49 11.28 -8.69 26.74
C PRO A 49 12.39 -8.57 25.69
N MET A 50 12.17 -7.85 24.59
CA MET A 50 13.16 -7.62 23.54
C MET A 50 14.06 -6.41 23.83
N LEU A 51 13.75 -5.61 24.85
CA LEU A 51 14.53 -4.43 25.22
C LEU A 51 15.97 -4.83 25.57
N GLY A 52 16.93 -4.22 24.88
CA GLY A 52 18.36 -4.49 25.06
C GLY A 52 18.89 -5.71 24.32
N SER A 53 18.05 -6.43 23.55
CA SER A 53 18.53 -7.48 22.65
C SER A 53 19.39 -6.87 21.53
N PRO A 54 20.56 -7.44 21.21
CA PRO A 54 21.39 -6.99 20.08
C PRO A 54 20.78 -7.31 18.71
N GLU A 55 19.70 -8.11 18.68
CA GLU A 55 18.97 -8.46 17.46
C GLU A 55 17.84 -7.48 17.12
N VAL A 56 17.53 -6.56 18.04
CA VAL A 56 16.38 -5.66 17.92
C VAL A 56 16.83 -4.22 18.05
N ILE A 57 16.48 -3.41 17.05
CA ILE A 57 16.72 -1.98 17.02
C ILE A 57 15.37 -1.27 17.11
N ILE A 58 15.23 -0.41 18.11
CA ILE A 58 14.01 0.35 18.35
C ILE A 58 14.21 1.78 17.83
N LEU A 59 13.32 2.22 16.95
CA LEU A 59 13.37 3.51 16.28
C LEU A 59 12.20 4.39 16.71
N ASP A 60 12.53 5.56 17.26
CA ASP A 60 11.58 6.63 17.54
C ASP A 60 11.49 7.53 16.32
N VAL A 61 10.39 7.40 15.57
CA VAL A 61 10.12 8.16 14.33
C VAL A 61 9.04 9.23 14.53
N ARG A 62 8.88 9.69 15.78
CA ARG A 62 7.95 10.79 16.08
C ARG A 62 8.37 12.08 15.38
N SER A 63 7.38 12.94 15.15
CA SER A 63 7.65 14.30 14.68
C SER A 63 8.57 15.03 15.67
N ALA A 64 9.30 16.03 15.19
CA ALA A 64 10.19 16.78 16.06
C ALA A 64 9.49 17.43 17.25
N GLN A 65 8.22 17.83 17.08
CA GLN A 65 7.41 18.42 18.12
C GLN A 65 6.95 17.37 19.15
N ASP A 66 6.42 16.23 18.69
CA ASP A 66 5.96 15.16 19.60
C ASP A 66 7.11 14.57 20.40
N TRP A 67 8.29 14.43 19.80
CA TRP A 67 9.48 13.95 20.51
C TRP A 67 9.97 14.93 21.57
N LYS A 68 9.88 16.25 21.32
CA LYS A 68 10.29 17.30 22.27
C LYS A 68 9.32 17.39 23.45
N ASN A 69 8.02 17.25 23.18
CA ASN A 69 6.99 17.35 24.21
C ASN A 69 6.76 16.04 24.97
N ALA A 70 7.40 14.95 24.56
CA ALA A 70 7.27 13.66 25.20
C ALA A 70 7.87 13.66 26.61
N GLU A 71 7.02 13.44 27.61
CA GLU A 71 7.44 13.18 28.99
C GLU A 71 8.25 11.88 29.09
N TRP A 72 7.87 10.85 28.31
CA TRP A 72 8.48 9.53 28.35
C TRP A 72 8.93 9.05 26.95
N LYS A 73 10.01 8.28 26.93
CA LYS A 73 10.61 7.68 25.72
C LYS A 73 11.02 6.24 26.00
N ILE A 74 11.02 5.38 24.99
CA ILE A 74 11.44 3.97 25.17
C ILE A 74 12.96 3.94 25.38
N LYS A 75 13.40 3.28 26.45
CA LYS A 75 14.82 3.15 26.79
C LYS A 75 15.57 2.42 25.68
N GLY A 76 16.68 3.00 25.22
CA GLY A 76 17.51 2.44 24.15
C GLY A 76 16.99 2.69 22.73
N ALA A 77 15.89 3.42 22.57
CA ALA A 77 15.42 3.81 21.25
C ALA A 77 16.35 4.85 20.61
N ILE A 78 16.61 4.69 19.32
CA ILE A 78 17.33 5.65 18.50
C ILE A 78 16.31 6.57 17.84
N ARG A 79 16.53 7.88 17.92
CA ARG A 79 15.69 8.85 17.22
C ARG A 79 16.10 8.93 15.76
N GLU A 80 15.14 8.74 14.87
CA GLU A 80 15.28 9.06 13.45
C GLU A 80 14.17 10.01 13.02
N ASP A 81 14.49 10.92 12.10
CA ASP A 81 13.53 11.90 11.62
C ASP A 81 12.69 11.29 10.49
N ARG A 82 11.37 11.18 10.72
CA ARG A 82 10.46 10.68 9.68
C ARG A 82 10.36 11.61 8.48
N ASP A 83 10.64 12.90 8.67
CA ASP A 83 10.53 13.93 7.64
C ASP A 83 11.84 14.05 6.84
N GLU A 84 12.88 13.27 7.19
CA GLU A 84 14.10 13.16 6.38
C GLU A 84 13.75 12.62 4.99
N LYS A 85 14.17 13.36 3.96
CA LYS A 85 13.83 13.06 2.57
C LYS A 85 14.21 11.62 2.22
N ASN A 86 13.24 10.90 1.66
CA ASN A 86 13.40 9.54 1.13
C ASN A 86 13.84 8.49 2.17
N GLY A 87 13.77 8.80 3.47
CA GLY A 87 14.17 7.90 4.55
C GLY A 87 15.64 7.47 4.46
N ALA A 88 16.55 8.42 4.21
CA ALA A 88 17.99 8.18 4.13
C ALA A 88 18.54 7.44 5.37
N TRP A 89 17.96 7.67 6.55
CA TRP A 89 18.28 6.90 7.75
C TRP A 89 18.08 5.39 7.63
N MET A 90 17.20 4.90 6.75
CA MET A 90 16.96 3.46 6.58
C MET A 90 18.23 2.73 6.12
N GLU A 91 19.13 3.41 5.39
CA GLU A 91 20.37 2.82 4.89
C GLU A 91 21.40 2.57 6.00
N LYS A 92 21.27 3.23 7.16
CA LYS A 92 22.18 3.08 8.30
C LYS A 92 22.03 1.73 9.00
N TYR A 93 20.88 1.07 8.82
CA TYR A 93 20.51 -0.09 9.61
C TYR A 93 20.73 -1.40 8.86
N PRO A 94 21.30 -2.41 9.54
CA PRO A 94 21.55 -3.72 8.95
C PRO A 94 20.21 -4.45 8.67
N LYS A 95 20.09 -5.10 7.52
CA LYS A 95 18.84 -5.69 7.02
C LYS A 95 18.48 -7.04 7.67
N ASP A 96 19.42 -7.63 8.40
CA ASP A 96 19.28 -8.88 9.15
C ASP A 96 18.75 -8.66 10.58
N LYS A 97 18.64 -7.40 11.04
CA LYS A 97 18.12 -7.06 12.36
C LYS A 97 16.62 -6.77 12.32
N THR A 98 15.95 -7.01 13.45
CA THR A 98 14.55 -6.64 13.60
C THR A 98 14.44 -5.16 13.94
N LEU A 99 13.81 -4.38 13.06
CA LEU A 99 13.52 -2.97 13.30
C LEU A 99 12.10 -2.83 13.87
N ILE A 100 11.98 -2.18 15.03
CA ILE A 100 10.69 -1.83 15.64
C ILE A 100 10.56 -0.31 15.63
N LEU A 101 9.64 0.19 14.82
CA LEU A 101 9.36 1.63 14.71
C LEU A 101 8.18 1.98 15.60
N TYR A 102 8.30 3.06 16.36
CA TYR A 102 7.17 3.66 17.07
C TYR A 102 7.03 5.15 16.77
N CYS A 103 5.79 5.61 16.76
CA CYS A 103 5.37 6.99 16.54
C CYS A 103 4.39 7.41 17.65
N ALA A 104 3.94 8.66 17.61
CA ALA A 104 2.90 9.19 18.47
C ALA A 104 1.54 8.54 18.15
#